data_AF-A0A953QNQ5-F1
#
_entry.id   AF-A0A953QNQ5-F1
#
_cell.length_a   1.000
_cell.length_b   1.000
_cell.length_c   1.000
_cell.angle_alpha   90.00
_cell.angle_beta   90.00
_cell.angle_gamma   90.00
#
_symmetry.space_group_name_H-M   'P 1'
#
loop_
_entity.id
_entity.type
_entity.pdbx_description
1 polymer ?
#
loop_
_entity_poly.entity_id
_entity_poly.type
_entity_poly.pdbx_seq_one_letter_code
_entity_poly.pdbx_strand_id
1 'polypeptide(L)'
;MSALVTIGVFGLFHPVELRVEPVRGRVLVIEAQGRREILEGRGSAMLRSAATVTARNGAEAAFILSVPGKIQREFRGRLTVREENGHLLPIVEMERETAVASIVNAEAPGSPFEAQKAQAVVSRSFLVATRGRHQGFDFCDTTHCQYLREPPPAGSPPRRAQEATKGLVLTYQGHAIVALYSADCGGHTRTAEEAGWQMQGYPYFGVECPVRGEVSGHRIGMCQAGAAEMSRHKKTFRDILAHYFPATRIETME
;
A
#
# COMPACT_ATOMS: atom_id res chain seq x y z
N MET A 1 12.71 -5.93 -11.39
CA MET A 1 11.24 -5.89 -11.58
C MET A 1 10.80 -4.43 -11.73
N SER A 2 9.61 -4.11 -12.23
CA SER A 2 9.23 -2.68 -12.38
C SER A 2 9.23 -1.99 -11.02
N ALA A 3 9.84 -0.82 -10.92
CA ALA A 3 9.82 0.00 -9.71
C ALA A 3 8.43 0.63 -9.46
N LEU A 4 7.58 0.68 -10.50
CA LEU A 4 6.24 1.28 -10.45
C LEU A 4 5.16 0.23 -10.13
N VAL A 5 4.10 0.71 -9.49
CA VAL A 5 2.85 -0.02 -9.22
C VAL A 5 1.65 0.83 -9.63
N THR A 6 0.57 0.20 -10.07
CA THR A 6 -0.70 0.87 -10.39
C THR A 6 -1.77 0.53 -9.36
N ILE A 7 -2.40 1.55 -8.79
CA ILE A 7 -3.35 1.39 -7.68
C ILE A 7 -4.67 2.06 -8.04
N GLY A 8 -5.73 1.26 -8.15
CA GLY A 8 -7.10 1.75 -8.22
C GLY A 8 -7.52 2.31 -6.86
N VAL A 9 -7.91 3.58 -6.83
CA VAL A 9 -8.28 4.27 -5.59
C VAL A 9 -9.75 4.64 -5.59
N PHE A 10 -10.36 4.76 -4.42
CA PHE A 10 -11.75 5.23 -4.27
C PHE A 10 -12.83 4.40 -4.99
N GLY A 11 -12.51 3.17 -5.42
CA GLY A 11 -13.43 2.32 -6.17
C GLY A 11 -14.74 2.02 -5.44
N LEU A 12 -14.70 1.90 -4.10
CA LEU A 12 -15.89 1.66 -3.27
C LEU A 12 -16.93 2.79 -3.34
N PHE A 13 -16.52 4.00 -3.73
CA PHE A 13 -17.40 5.16 -3.78
C PHE A 13 -18.18 5.30 -5.08
N HIS A 14 -17.83 4.50 -6.11
CA HIS A 14 -18.41 4.54 -7.46
C HIS A 14 -18.54 5.98 -7.99
N PRO A 15 -17.46 6.77 -8.02
CA PRO A 15 -17.54 8.20 -8.25
C PRO A 15 -17.98 8.49 -9.69
N VAL A 16 -18.88 9.45 -9.88
CA VAL A 16 -19.24 10.00 -11.21
C VAL A 16 -18.54 11.33 -11.48
N GLU A 17 -17.96 11.91 -10.43
CA GLU A 17 -17.13 13.11 -10.48
C GLU A 17 -15.98 12.98 -9.48
N LEU A 18 -14.83 13.53 -9.85
CA LEU A 18 -13.63 13.58 -9.02
C LEU A 18 -13.08 15.00 -9.03
N ARG A 19 -12.65 15.51 -7.89
CA ARG A 19 -11.95 16.79 -7.82
C ARG A 19 -10.46 16.55 -7.63
N VAL A 20 -9.63 17.26 -8.39
CA VAL A 20 -8.17 17.23 -8.28
C VAL A 20 -7.60 18.60 -7.98
N GLU A 21 -6.63 18.66 -7.09
CA GLU A 21 -5.99 19.89 -6.62
C GLU A 21 -4.46 19.72 -6.50
N PRO A 22 -3.63 20.71 -6.87
CA PRO A 22 -2.19 20.66 -6.65
C PRO A 22 -1.84 20.74 -5.16
N VAL A 23 -0.89 19.92 -4.72
CA VAL A 23 -0.33 20.06 -3.36
C VAL A 23 0.63 21.25 -3.33
N ARG A 24 0.46 22.18 -2.38
CA ARG A 24 1.45 23.23 -2.03
C ARG A 24 2.03 24.02 -3.22
N GLY A 25 1.18 24.58 -4.08
CA GLY A 25 1.61 25.45 -5.19
C GLY A 25 2.36 24.72 -6.32
N ARG A 26 2.29 23.38 -6.35
CA ARG A 26 2.76 22.58 -7.48
C ARG A 26 1.86 22.81 -8.70
N VAL A 27 2.36 22.37 -9.85
CA VAL A 27 1.64 22.46 -11.12
C VAL A 27 1.08 21.10 -11.47
N LEU A 28 -0.19 21.05 -11.86
CA LEU A 28 -0.79 19.88 -12.49
C LEU A 28 -1.06 20.17 -13.95
N VAL A 29 -0.75 19.21 -14.80
CA VAL A 29 -1.19 19.16 -16.19
C VAL A 29 -2.30 18.12 -16.25
N ILE A 30 -3.49 18.56 -16.66
CA ILE A 30 -4.67 17.73 -16.83
C ILE A 30 -4.94 17.60 -18.32
N GLU A 31 -5.06 16.37 -18.80
CA GLU A 31 -5.48 16.10 -20.16
C GLU A 31 -6.80 15.32 -20.14
N ALA A 32 -7.87 15.92 -20.65
CA ALA A 32 -9.20 15.33 -20.68
C ALA A 32 -9.90 15.71 -21.99
N GLN A 33 -10.54 14.75 -22.66
CA GLN A 33 -11.30 14.98 -23.91
C GLN A 33 -10.51 15.75 -24.99
N GLY A 34 -9.20 15.48 -25.12
CA GLY A 34 -8.33 16.18 -26.08
C GLY A 34 -7.98 17.63 -25.72
N ARG A 35 -8.39 18.10 -24.54
CA ARG A 35 -8.01 19.41 -23.99
C ARG A 35 -6.94 19.26 -22.93
N ARG A 36 -6.03 20.23 -22.90
CA ARG A 36 -4.97 20.33 -21.90
C ARG A 36 -5.22 21.56 -21.03
N GLU A 37 -5.32 21.33 -19.73
CA GLU A 37 -5.49 22.35 -18.70
C GLU A 37 -4.28 22.31 -17.76
N ILE A 38 -3.83 23.48 -17.30
CA ILE A 38 -2.73 23.60 -16.35
C ILE A 38 -3.27 24.26 -15.09
N LEU A 39 -3.23 23.55 -13.97
CA LEU A 39 -3.58 24.10 -12.66
C LEU A 39 -2.32 24.54 -11.92
N GLU A 40 -2.36 25.76 -11.41
CA GLU A 40 -1.29 26.35 -10.59
C GLU A 40 -1.88 26.95 -9.31
N GLY A 41 -1.06 27.07 -8.26
CA GLY A 41 -1.47 27.74 -7.02
C GLY A 41 -2.51 26.97 -6.20
N ARG A 42 -3.67 27.59 -5.94
CA ARG A 42 -4.79 27.02 -5.16
C ARG A 42 -5.99 26.61 -6.04
N GLY A 43 -5.77 26.41 -7.33
CA GLY A 43 -6.82 25.99 -8.27
C GLY A 43 -7.28 24.55 -8.02
N SER A 44 -8.47 24.21 -8.52
CA SER A 44 -9.00 22.84 -8.51
C SER A 44 -9.72 22.57 -9.83
N ALA A 45 -9.65 21.34 -10.34
CA ALA A 45 -10.45 20.92 -11.49
C ALA A 45 -11.41 19.79 -11.12
N MET A 46 -12.57 19.77 -11.79
CA MET A 46 -13.54 18.69 -11.69
C MET A 46 -13.43 17.79 -12.91
N LEU A 47 -13.15 16.51 -12.68
CA LEU A 47 -13.10 15.47 -13.68
C LEU A 47 -14.45 14.75 -13.71
N ARG A 48 -15.09 14.74 -14.87
CA ARG A 48 -16.38 14.07 -15.13
C ARG A 48 -16.30 13.02 -16.25
N SER A 49 -15.09 12.74 -16.70
CA SER A 49 -14.77 11.83 -17.80
C SER A 49 -13.34 11.32 -17.68
N ALA A 50 -12.94 10.45 -18.61
CA ALA A 50 -11.56 9.99 -18.71
C ALA A 50 -10.57 11.18 -18.79
N ALA A 51 -9.49 11.07 -18.01
CA ALA A 51 -8.49 12.13 -17.87
C ALA A 51 -7.13 11.57 -17.43
N THR A 52 -6.05 12.28 -17.71
CA THR A 52 -4.75 12.07 -17.07
C THR A 52 -4.35 13.30 -16.29
N VAL A 53 -3.68 13.09 -15.14
CA VAL A 53 -3.13 14.18 -14.32
C VAL A 53 -1.68 13.86 -13.98
N THR A 54 -0.79 14.78 -14.36
CA THR A 54 0.67 14.64 -14.21
C THR A 54 1.30 15.98 -13.82
N ALA A 55 2.61 15.98 -13.57
CA ALA A 55 3.39 17.21 -13.52
C ALA A 55 3.67 17.73 -14.94
N ARG A 56 4.30 18.91 -15.06
CA ARG A 56 4.86 19.34 -16.35
C ARG A 56 5.76 18.23 -16.89
N ASN A 57 5.67 17.96 -18.20
CA ASN A 57 6.39 16.90 -18.95
C ASN A 57 5.90 15.44 -18.77
N GLY A 58 4.78 15.22 -18.08
CA GLY A 58 4.25 13.87 -17.88
C GLY A 58 4.88 13.11 -16.71
N ALA A 59 5.74 13.75 -15.90
CA ALA A 59 6.29 13.19 -14.67
C ALA A 59 5.24 13.03 -13.55
N GLU A 60 5.62 12.35 -12.46
CA GLU A 60 4.80 12.26 -11.26
C GLU A 60 4.51 13.63 -10.64
N ALA A 61 3.28 13.82 -10.17
CA ALA A 61 2.86 14.98 -9.41
C ALA A 61 2.40 14.60 -8.00
N ALA A 62 2.49 15.56 -7.08
CA ALA A 62 1.76 15.51 -5.81
C ALA A 62 0.42 16.25 -5.98
N PHE A 63 -0.68 15.56 -5.75
CA PHE A 63 -2.03 16.07 -5.93
C PHE A 63 -2.97 15.56 -4.83
N ILE A 64 -3.97 16.35 -4.50
CA ILE A 64 -5.11 15.92 -3.68
C ILE A 64 -6.18 15.45 -4.64
N LEU A 65 -6.66 14.22 -4.45
CA LEU A 65 -7.82 13.68 -5.15
C LEU A 65 -8.96 13.56 -4.15
N SER A 66 -10.16 13.96 -4.55
CA SER A 66 -11.35 13.84 -3.73
C SER A 66 -12.57 13.34 -4.50
N VAL A 67 -13.39 12.58 -3.79
CA VAL A 67 -14.79 12.33 -4.16
C VAL A 67 -15.62 13.36 -3.36
N PRO A 68 -16.22 14.37 -4.01
CA PRO A 68 -16.90 15.46 -3.32
C PRO A 68 -17.88 14.97 -2.24
N GLY A 69 -17.75 15.54 -1.04
CA GLY A 69 -18.60 15.20 0.10
C GLY A 69 -18.35 13.83 0.75
N LYS A 70 -17.40 13.02 0.23
CA LYS A 70 -17.14 11.67 0.76
C LYS A 70 -15.72 11.50 1.32
N ILE A 71 -14.70 11.75 0.50
CA ILE A 71 -13.30 11.51 0.89
C ILE A 71 -12.36 12.42 0.11
N GLN A 72 -11.23 12.77 0.72
CA GLN A 72 -10.08 13.37 0.04
C GLN A 72 -8.81 12.69 0.52
N ARG A 73 -7.80 12.60 -0.35
CA ARG A 73 -6.48 12.07 -0.01
C ARG A 73 -5.41 12.68 -0.90
N GLU A 74 -4.28 13.02 -0.30
CA GLU A 74 -3.04 13.33 -1.03
C GLU A 74 -2.41 12.07 -1.64
N PHE A 75 -2.00 12.17 -2.91
CA PHE A 75 -1.26 11.15 -3.64
C PHE A 75 0.00 11.76 -4.27
N ARG A 76 0.98 10.89 -4.54
CA ARG A 76 2.15 11.21 -5.36
C ARG A 76 2.29 10.15 -6.44
N GLY A 77 2.18 10.56 -7.71
CA GLY A 77 2.22 9.65 -8.85
C GLY A 77 1.66 10.29 -10.12
N ARG A 78 1.30 9.44 -11.08
CA ARG A 78 0.55 9.81 -12.30
C ARG A 78 -0.87 9.27 -12.17
N LEU A 79 -1.87 10.14 -12.29
CA LEU A 79 -3.28 9.74 -12.23
C LEU A 79 -3.78 9.47 -13.64
N THR A 80 -4.41 8.33 -13.84
CA THR A 80 -5.24 8.02 -15.00
C THR A 80 -6.66 7.74 -14.51
N VAL A 81 -7.63 8.49 -15.00
CA VAL A 81 -9.05 8.26 -14.76
C VAL A 81 -9.63 7.56 -15.98
N ARG A 82 -10.22 6.39 -15.76
CA ARG A 82 -10.96 5.64 -16.78
C ARG A 82 -12.47 5.72 -16.49
N GLU A 83 -13.25 5.50 -17.53
CA GLU A 83 -14.70 5.28 -17.39
C GLU A 83 -14.99 3.78 -17.46
N GLU A 84 -15.75 3.29 -16.50
CA GLU A 84 -16.16 1.89 -16.43
C GLU A 84 -17.57 1.80 -15.83
N ASN A 85 -18.50 1.17 -16.55
CA ASN A 85 -19.88 0.94 -16.12
C ASN A 85 -20.61 2.21 -15.60
N GLY A 86 -20.35 3.37 -16.22
CA GLY A 86 -20.98 4.64 -15.82
C GLY A 86 -20.33 5.34 -14.63
N HIS A 87 -19.20 4.83 -14.13
CA HIS A 87 -18.41 5.40 -13.05
C HIS A 87 -16.99 5.75 -13.51
N LEU A 88 -16.34 6.63 -12.76
CA LEU A 88 -14.93 6.96 -12.89
C LEU A 88 -14.10 6.00 -12.04
N LEU A 89 -13.07 5.41 -12.65
CA LEU A 89 -12.07 4.59 -12.00
C LEU A 89 -10.74 5.36 -11.99
N PRO A 90 -10.37 6.02 -10.87
CA PRO A 90 -9.07 6.66 -10.75
C PRO A 90 -8.00 5.62 -10.41
N ILE A 91 -6.95 5.60 -11.23
CA ILE A 91 -5.79 4.72 -11.11
C ILE A 91 -4.56 5.59 -10.93
N VAL A 92 -3.86 5.41 -9.81
CA VAL A 92 -2.60 6.12 -9.53
C VAL A 92 -1.44 5.17 -9.81
N GLU A 93 -0.59 5.53 -10.78
CA GLU A 93 0.70 4.89 -10.97
C GLU A 93 1.76 5.62 -10.15
N MET A 94 2.52 4.90 -9.34
CA MET A 94 3.52 5.47 -8.44
C MET A 94 4.69 4.53 -8.19
N GLU A 95 5.81 5.09 -7.75
CA GLU A 95 6.91 4.32 -7.18
C GLU A 95 6.45 3.38 -6.06
N ARG A 96 6.83 2.10 -6.14
CA ARG A 96 6.54 1.05 -5.15
C ARG A 96 6.98 1.46 -3.75
N GLU A 97 8.12 2.13 -3.62
CA GLU A 97 8.61 2.60 -2.32
C GLU A 97 7.69 3.70 -1.75
N THR A 98 7.15 4.58 -2.59
CA THR A 98 6.11 5.53 -2.17
C THR A 98 4.86 4.79 -1.68
N ALA A 99 4.41 3.76 -2.41
CA ALA A 99 3.29 2.92 -1.98
C ALA A 99 3.57 2.21 -0.65
N VAL A 100 4.74 1.61 -0.46
CA VAL A 100 5.13 0.96 0.81
C VAL A 100 5.11 1.97 1.96
N ALA A 101 5.64 3.18 1.77
CA ALA A 101 5.59 4.23 2.79
C ALA A 101 4.14 4.59 3.18
N SER A 102 3.27 4.73 2.18
CA SER A 102 1.84 4.99 2.36
C SER A 102 1.11 3.87 3.09
N ILE A 103 1.46 2.60 2.84
CA ILE A 103 0.89 1.45 3.54
C ILE A 103 1.35 1.42 4.99
N VAL A 104 2.65 1.61 5.28
CA VAL A 104 3.14 1.65 6.68
C VAL A 104 2.48 2.79 7.46
N ASN A 105 2.27 3.94 6.83
CA ASN A 105 1.55 5.08 7.44
C ASN A 105 0.07 4.77 7.75
N ALA A 106 -0.53 3.85 6.99
CA ALA A 106 -1.91 3.43 7.16
C ALA A 106 -2.07 2.32 8.21
N GLU A 107 -1.16 1.35 8.18
CA GLU A 107 -1.28 0.05 8.85
C GLU A 107 -0.53 -0.04 10.19
N ALA A 108 0.58 0.69 10.33
CA ALA A 108 1.39 0.70 11.54
C ALA A 108 1.64 2.11 12.12
N PRO A 109 0.63 3.03 12.13
CA PRO A 109 0.82 4.36 12.68
C PRO A 109 1.09 4.28 14.19
N GLY A 110 2.19 4.88 14.64
CA GLY A 110 2.56 4.90 16.06
C GLY A 110 3.13 3.58 16.59
N SER A 111 3.21 2.52 15.79
CA SER A 111 3.89 1.28 16.17
C SER A 111 5.39 1.51 16.41
N PRO A 112 6.05 0.70 17.26
CA PRO A 112 7.50 0.75 17.42
C PRO A 112 8.26 0.61 16.10
N PHE A 113 9.45 1.21 16.02
CA PHE A 113 10.17 1.37 14.75
C PHE A 113 10.54 0.05 14.06
N GLU A 114 10.91 -0.99 14.81
CA GLU A 114 11.23 -2.31 14.22
C GLU A 114 9.96 -3.02 13.70
N ALA A 115 8.79 -2.77 14.31
CA ALA A 115 7.51 -3.25 13.79
C ALA A 115 7.13 -2.53 12.48
N GLN A 116 7.37 -1.21 12.38
CA GLN A 116 7.16 -0.47 11.13
C GLN A 116 8.09 -0.96 10.01
N LYS A 117 9.35 -1.32 10.34
CA LYS A 117 10.27 -1.96 9.38
C LYS A 117 9.78 -3.32 8.92
N ALA A 118 9.27 -4.15 9.84
CA ALA A 118 8.69 -5.45 9.49
C ALA A 118 7.49 -5.27 8.56
N GLN A 119 6.58 -4.33 8.87
CA GLN A 119 5.45 -3.98 8.02
C GLN A 119 5.91 -3.52 6.62
N ALA A 120 6.97 -2.71 6.52
CA ALA A 120 7.51 -2.28 5.23
C ALA A 120 7.96 -3.46 4.36
N VAL A 121 8.69 -4.42 4.93
CA VAL A 121 9.16 -5.61 4.20
C VAL A 121 7.99 -6.50 3.79
N VAL A 122 7.02 -6.72 4.69
CA VAL A 122 5.80 -7.50 4.41
C VAL A 122 5.01 -6.88 3.27
N SER A 123 4.69 -5.59 3.36
CA SER A 123 3.95 -4.87 2.31
C SER A 123 4.71 -4.87 0.99
N ARG A 124 6.03 -4.71 0.99
CA ARG A 124 6.84 -4.79 -0.24
C ARG A 124 6.81 -6.19 -0.86
N SER A 125 6.92 -7.24 -0.04
CA SER A 125 6.86 -8.63 -0.50
C SER A 125 5.54 -8.91 -1.20
N PHE A 126 4.44 -8.44 -0.63
CA PHE A 126 3.11 -8.53 -1.24
C PHE A 126 3.05 -7.84 -2.62
N LEU A 127 3.53 -6.59 -2.71
CA LEU A 127 3.54 -5.81 -3.96
C LEU A 127 4.47 -6.40 -5.04
N VAL A 128 5.47 -7.19 -4.65
CA VAL A 128 6.41 -7.86 -5.56
C VAL A 128 5.85 -9.20 -6.02
N ALA A 129 5.28 -9.99 -5.10
CA ALA A 129 4.78 -11.33 -5.38
C ALA A 129 3.47 -11.34 -6.18
N THR A 130 2.71 -10.24 -6.16
CA THR A 130 1.44 -10.12 -6.86
C THR A 130 1.44 -8.93 -7.80
N ARG A 131 0.93 -9.12 -9.03
CA ARG A 131 0.69 -8.06 -10.03
C ARG A 131 -0.56 -8.37 -10.83
N GLY A 132 -1.17 -7.34 -11.40
CA GLY A 132 -2.38 -7.50 -12.22
C GLY A 132 -3.52 -8.22 -11.50
N ARG A 133 -3.71 -7.99 -10.19
CA ARG A 133 -4.84 -8.58 -9.45
C ARG A 133 -6.20 -8.06 -9.90
N HIS A 134 -6.20 -6.98 -10.68
CA HIS A 134 -7.38 -6.36 -11.27
C HIS A 134 -7.19 -6.15 -12.78
N GLN A 135 -8.30 -5.99 -13.51
CA GLN A 135 -8.24 -5.68 -14.95
C GLN A 135 -7.75 -4.26 -15.18
N GLY A 136 -6.48 -4.12 -15.58
CA GLY A 136 -5.87 -2.85 -15.95
C GLY A 136 -5.23 -2.05 -14.81
N PHE A 137 -5.06 -2.64 -13.62
CA PHE A 137 -4.22 -2.11 -12.54
C PHE A 137 -3.79 -3.23 -11.57
N ASP A 138 -2.77 -2.98 -10.75
CA ASP A 138 -2.17 -4.01 -9.90
C ASP A 138 -2.92 -4.23 -8.59
N PHE A 139 -3.33 -3.15 -7.90
CA PHE A 139 -3.87 -3.20 -6.53
C PHE A 139 -5.05 -2.24 -6.31
N CYS A 140 -5.95 -2.54 -5.37
CA CYS A 140 -6.94 -1.59 -4.88
C CYS A 140 -6.56 -1.00 -3.50
N ASP A 141 -7.11 0.17 -3.14
CA ASP A 141 -6.89 0.83 -1.85
C ASP A 141 -7.80 0.35 -0.71
N THR A 142 -8.22 -0.91 -0.75
CA THR A 142 -9.07 -1.54 0.28
C THR A 142 -8.33 -2.69 0.95
N THR A 143 -8.94 -3.27 1.99
CA THR A 143 -8.41 -4.46 2.68
C THR A 143 -8.29 -5.70 1.78
N HIS A 144 -8.87 -5.68 0.58
CA HIS A 144 -8.69 -6.74 -0.42
C HIS A 144 -7.25 -6.80 -0.98
N CYS A 145 -6.56 -5.66 -1.07
CA CYS A 145 -5.18 -5.58 -1.51
C CYS A 145 -4.30 -4.98 -0.42
N GLN A 146 -4.20 -3.67 -0.35
CA GLN A 146 -3.47 -2.95 0.69
C GLN A 146 -4.17 -1.62 0.93
N TYR A 147 -4.33 -1.22 2.20
CA TYR A 147 -4.90 0.08 2.50
C TYR A 147 -3.82 1.16 2.40
N LEU A 148 -3.98 2.10 1.46
CA LEU A 148 -3.06 3.21 1.28
C LEU A 148 -3.60 4.48 1.94
N ARG A 149 -2.72 5.20 2.66
CA ARG A 149 -2.94 6.59 3.07
C ARG A 149 -2.02 7.54 2.29
N GLU A 150 -2.16 8.82 2.60
CA GLU A 150 -1.29 9.88 2.11
C GLU A 150 0.18 9.51 2.31
N PRO A 151 1.06 9.81 1.34
CA PRO A 151 2.50 9.63 1.51
C PRO A 151 2.96 10.33 2.79
N PRO A 152 3.61 9.60 3.72
CA PRO A 152 4.00 10.17 4.99
C PRO A 152 5.09 11.25 4.78
N PRO A 153 5.13 12.31 5.61
CA PRO A 153 6.14 13.35 5.49
C PRO A 153 7.57 12.82 5.52
N ALA A 154 8.49 13.52 4.86
CA ALA A 154 9.91 13.19 4.93
C ALA A 154 10.39 13.16 6.39
N GLY A 155 11.21 12.16 6.74
CA GLY A 155 11.75 11.98 8.10
C GLY A 155 10.76 11.42 9.14
N SER A 156 9.47 11.26 8.82
CA SER A 156 8.51 10.59 9.70
C SER A 156 8.91 9.11 9.96
N PRO A 157 8.47 8.50 11.07
CA PRO A 157 8.80 7.10 11.35
C PRO A 157 8.43 6.12 10.22
N PRO A 158 7.23 6.19 9.58
CA PRO A 158 6.90 5.29 8.47
C PRO A 158 7.83 5.44 7.27
N ARG A 159 8.18 6.69 6.92
CA ARG A 159 9.14 7.00 5.85
C ARG A 159 10.52 6.41 6.16
N ARG A 160 11.03 6.65 7.37
CA ARG A 160 12.34 6.15 7.79
C ARG A 160 12.38 4.62 7.87
N ALA A 161 11.29 3.99 8.29
CA ALA A 161 11.18 2.54 8.40
C ALA A 161 11.24 1.88 7.03
N GLN A 162 10.52 2.42 6.04
CA GLN A 162 10.66 1.90 4.69
C GLN A 162 12.04 2.20 4.12
N GLU A 163 12.63 3.39 4.32
CA GLU A 163 13.95 3.74 3.79
C GLU A 163 15.03 2.76 4.31
N ALA A 164 14.98 2.46 5.61
CA ALA A 164 15.89 1.52 6.26
C ALA A 164 15.73 0.07 5.77
N THR A 165 14.65 -0.26 5.06
CA THR A 165 14.33 -1.59 4.54
C THR A 165 14.13 -1.59 3.02
N LYS A 166 14.57 -0.53 2.33
CA LYS A 166 14.36 -0.36 0.89
C LYS A 166 14.86 -1.59 0.12
N GLY A 167 14.03 -2.10 -0.79
CA GLY A 167 14.35 -3.28 -1.61
C GLY A 167 14.29 -4.62 -0.87
N LEU A 168 14.16 -4.66 0.46
CA LEU A 168 14.07 -5.92 1.21
C LEU A 168 12.68 -6.53 1.09
N VAL A 169 12.65 -7.82 0.75
CA VAL A 169 11.44 -8.65 0.66
C VAL A 169 11.68 -10.02 1.32
N LEU A 170 10.59 -10.71 1.60
CA LEU A 170 10.58 -12.11 2.03
C LEU A 170 10.47 -13.03 0.83
N THR A 171 11.37 -14.01 0.74
CA THR A 171 11.36 -15.04 -0.29
C THR A 171 11.28 -16.43 0.31
N TYR A 172 10.64 -17.33 -0.43
CA TYR A 172 10.55 -18.76 -0.13
C TYR A 172 10.77 -19.52 -1.43
N GLN A 173 11.68 -20.50 -1.43
CA GLN A 173 12.05 -21.25 -2.63
C GLN A 173 12.41 -20.36 -3.83
N GLY A 174 13.16 -19.27 -3.59
CA GLY A 174 13.66 -18.35 -4.62
C GLY A 174 12.63 -17.34 -5.15
N HIS A 175 11.41 -17.33 -4.62
CA HIS A 175 10.35 -16.42 -5.07
C HIS A 175 9.84 -15.54 -3.93
N ALA A 176 9.53 -14.28 -4.22
CA ALA A 176 8.86 -13.41 -3.25
C ALA A 176 7.52 -14.00 -2.82
N ILE A 177 7.21 -13.92 -1.53
CA ILE A 177 5.95 -14.46 -0.99
C ILE A 177 4.88 -13.37 -0.91
N VAL A 178 3.62 -13.77 -1.02
CA VAL A 178 2.48 -12.91 -0.70
C VAL A 178 2.40 -12.77 0.83
N ALA A 179 3.23 -11.91 1.42
CA ALA A 179 3.31 -11.81 2.88
C ALA A 179 2.03 -11.19 3.45
N LEU A 180 1.19 -12.03 4.07
CA LEU A 180 -0.08 -11.63 4.69
C LEU A 180 0.14 -11.12 6.12
N TYR A 181 -0.75 -10.24 6.58
CA TYR A 181 -0.71 -9.72 7.95
C TYR A 181 -2.12 -9.35 8.44
N SER A 182 -2.32 -9.33 9.75
CA SER A 182 -3.58 -8.93 10.39
C SER A 182 -3.35 -8.14 11.67
N ALA A 183 -4.34 -7.38 12.11
CA ALA A 183 -4.24 -6.50 13.28
C ALA A 183 -3.90 -7.27 14.55
N ASP A 184 -4.68 -8.29 14.89
CA ASP A 184 -4.46 -9.14 16.06
C ASP A 184 -4.97 -10.56 15.80
N CYS A 185 -4.16 -11.55 16.15
CA CYS A 185 -4.45 -12.96 15.92
C CYS A 185 -5.06 -13.66 17.15
N GLY A 186 -5.14 -13.00 18.31
CA GLY A 186 -5.68 -13.58 19.53
C GLY A 186 -4.79 -14.64 20.19
N GLY A 187 -3.47 -14.56 20.00
CA GLY A 187 -2.49 -15.44 20.65
C GLY A 187 -1.86 -16.51 19.77
N HIS A 188 -2.41 -16.80 18.58
CA HIS A 188 -1.82 -17.75 17.64
C HIS A 188 -2.25 -17.44 16.21
N THR A 189 -1.31 -17.45 15.27
CA THR A 189 -1.61 -17.29 13.84
C THR A 189 -2.10 -18.61 13.25
N ARG A 190 -2.73 -18.58 12.08
CA ARG A 190 -3.22 -19.76 11.38
C ARG A 190 -2.42 -20.02 10.12
N THR A 191 -2.44 -21.28 9.73
CA THR A 191 -2.19 -21.68 8.35
C THR A 191 -3.26 -21.16 7.40
N ALA A 192 -2.91 -21.05 6.12
CA ALA A 192 -3.87 -20.71 5.08
C ALA A 192 -4.99 -21.75 5.00
N GLU A 193 -4.67 -23.04 5.13
CA GLU A 193 -5.62 -24.14 5.10
C GLU A 193 -6.64 -24.06 6.25
N GLU A 194 -6.19 -23.80 7.49
CA GLU A 194 -7.10 -23.62 8.62
C GLU A 194 -8.05 -22.44 8.41
N ALA A 195 -7.59 -21.38 7.74
CA ALA A 195 -8.42 -20.23 7.37
C ALA A 195 -9.36 -20.50 6.17
N GLY A 196 -9.30 -21.69 5.57
CA GLY A 196 -10.08 -22.07 4.39
C GLY A 196 -9.56 -21.47 3.08
N TRP A 197 -8.30 -21.03 3.05
CA TRP A 197 -7.68 -20.37 1.90
C TRP A 197 -6.75 -21.34 1.18
N GLN A 198 -6.96 -21.53 -0.12
CA GLN A 198 -6.06 -22.29 -0.97
C GLN A 198 -4.99 -21.37 -1.54
N MET A 199 -3.82 -21.35 -0.90
CA MET A 199 -2.68 -20.55 -1.31
C MET A 199 -1.60 -21.45 -1.92
N GLN A 200 -1.00 -21.02 -3.03
CA GLN A 200 0.18 -21.68 -3.59
C GLN A 200 1.46 -21.00 -3.07
N GLY A 201 2.54 -21.77 -2.96
CA GLY A 201 3.85 -21.26 -2.54
C GLY A 201 4.10 -21.43 -1.05
N TYR A 202 4.24 -20.32 -0.32
CA TYR A 202 4.55 -20.35 1.10
C TYR A 202 3.37 -20.90 1.94
N PRO A 203 3.58 -21.86 2.85
CA PRO A 203 2.49 -22.55 3.56
C PRO A 203 1.84 -21.73 4.69
N TYR A 204 2.44 -20.60 5.07
CA TYR A 204 1.99 -19.75 6.19
C TYR A 204 1.90 -20.50 7.51
N PHE A 205 3.02 -20.95 8.07
CA PHE A 205 3.01 -21.68 9.35
C PHE A 205 2.25 -20.92 10.46
N GLY A 206 1.39 -21.64 11.18
CA GLY A 206 0.79 -21.13 12.42
C GLY A 206 1.87 -21.03 13.51
N VAL A 207 1.98 -19.87 14.14
CA VAL A 207 2.97 -19.59 15.19
C VAL A 207 2.31 -18.94 16.40
N GLU A 208 2.87 -19.20 17.58
CA GLU A 208 2.46 -18.54 18.82
C GLU A 208 2.71 -17.02 18.73
N CYS A 209 1.80 -16.21 19.25
CA CYS A 209 1.91 -14.77 19.28
C CYS A 209 2.08 -14.27 20.73
N PRO A 210 3.02 -13.34 20.99
CA PRO A 210 3.26 -12.82 22.35
C PRO A 210 2.08 -12.01 22.91
N VAL A 211 1.10 -11.65 22.07
CA VAL A 211 -0.10 -10.92 22.45
C VAL A 211 -1.30 -11.86 22.40
N ARG A 212 -2.05 -11.92 23.50
CA ARG A 212 -3.36 -12.59 23.62
C ARG A 212 -4.45 -11.52 23.69
N GLY A 213 -4.73 -10.89 22.55
CA GLY A 213 -5.74 -9.85 22.42
C GLY A 213 -7.02 -10.36 21.76
N GLU A 214 -7.80 -9.43 21.20
CA GLU A 214 -8.99 -9.75 20.41
C GLU A 214 -8.60 -10.23 19.02
N VAL A 215 -9.42 -11.08 18.41
CA VAL A 215 -9.19 -11.49 17.01
C VAL A 215 -9.67 -10.37 16.08
N SER A 216 -8.77 -9.83 15.27
CA SER A 216 -9.08 -8.83 14.25
C SER A 216 -8.27 -9.08 12.98
N GLY A 217 -8.98 -9.48 11.91
CA GLY A 217 -8.41 -9.89 10.62
C GLY A 217 -8.31 -11.41 10.44
N HIS A 218 -7.66 -11.85 9.37
CA HIS A 218 -7.66 -13.26 8.95
C HIS A 218 -6.71 -14.17 9.75
N ARG A 219 -5.82 -13.60 10.58
CA ARG A 219 -4.85 -14.31 11.44
C ARG A 219 -3.75 -15.09 10.70
N ILE A 220 -3.50 -14.80 9.43
CA ILE A 220 -2.49 -15.50 8.61
C ILE A 220 -1.26 -14.61 8.49
N GLY A 221 -0.06 -15.18 8.65
CA GLY A 221 1.20 -14.45 8.54
C GLY A 221 1.48 -13.56 9.77
N MET A 222 1.82 -12.29 9.55
CA MET A 222 2.27 -11.41 10.63
C MET A 222 1.12 -10.81 11.44
N CYS A 223 1.18 -10.93 12.77
CA CYS A 223 0.30 -10.20 13.69
C CYS A 223 0.89 -8.81 13.98
N GLN A 224 0.16 -7.73 13.68
CA GLN A 224 0.65 -6.35 13.88
C GLN A 224 0.81 -6.01 15.37
N ALA A 225 -0.16 -6.39 16.21
CA ALA A 225 -0.08 -6.21 17.66
C ALA A 225 1.12 -6.98 18.25
N GLY A 226 1.31 -8.23 17.80
CA GLY A 226 2.43 -9.06 18.25
C GLY A 226 3.79 -8.55 17.75
N ALA A 227 3.89 -8.07 16.51
CA ALA A 227 5.10 -7.42 15.99
C ALA A 227 5.47 -6.16 16.81
N ALA A 228 4.47 -5.35 17.17
CA ALA A 228 4.68 -4.20 18.06
C ALA A 228 5.22 -4.66 19.43
N GLU A 229 4.66 -5.72 20.00
CA GLU A 229 5.07 -6.24 21.30
C GLU A 229 6.49 -6.82 21.30
N MET A 230 6.84 -7.59 20.27
CA MET A 230 8.21 -8.07 20.06
C MET A 230 9.19 -6.90 19.95
N SER A 231 8.82 -5.83 19.23
CA SER A 231 9.67 -4.66 19.11
C SER A 231 9.86 -3.91 20.44
N ARG A 232 8.82 -3.81 21.29
CA ARG A 232 8.96 -3.28 22.66
C ARG A 232 9.93 -4.09 23.50
N HIS A 233 10.01 -5.40 23.24
CA HIS A 233 10.97 -6.33 23.83
C HIS A 233 12.32 -6.38 23.07
N LYS A 234 12.66 -5.30 22.36
CA LYS A 234 13.96 -5.09 21.68
C LYS A 234 14.27 -6.10 20.57
N LYS A 235 13.26 -6.82 20.06
CA LYS A 235 13.42 -7.64 18.85
C LYS A 235 13.55 -6.74 17.63
N THR A 236 14.47 -7.10 16.74
CA THR A 236 14.66 -6.41 15.46
C THR A 236 13.57 -6.82 14.47
N PHE A 237 13.40 -6.06 13.39
CA PHE A 237 12.47 -6.43 12.33
C PHE A 237 12.82 -7.80 11.72
N ARG A 238 14.10 -8.19 11.70
CA ARG A 238 14.51 -9.51 11.24
C ARG A 238 14.02 -10.62 12.17
N ASP A 239 14.11 -10.41 13.48
CA ASP A 239 13.58 -11.36 14.47
C ASP A 239 12.06 -11.49 14.35
N ILE A 240 11.36 -10.37 14.17
CA ILE A 240 9.90 -10.33 13.98
C ILE A 240 9.51 -11.13 12.72
N LEU A 241 10.17 -10.87 11.60
CA LEU A 241 9.87 -11.55 10.34
C LEU A 241 10.24 -13.04 10.40
N ALA A 242 11.36 -13.41 11.02
CA ALA A 242 11.76 -14.81 11.19
C ALA A 242 10.76 -15.58 12.06
N HIS A 243 10.14 -14.92 13.04
CA HIS A 243 9.09 -15.50 13.88
C HIS A 243 7.79 -15.75 13.11
N TYR A 244 7.27 -14.75 12.40
CA TYR A 244 5.98 -14.87 11.69
C TYR A 244 6.07 -15.55 10.32
N PHE A 245 7.26 -15.58 9.72
CA PHE A 245 7.49 -16.20 8.42
C PHE A 245 8.68 -17.18 8.46
N PRO A 246 8.61 -18.26 9.25
CA PRO A 246 9.71 -19.22 9.34
C PRO A 246 10.00 -19.87 7.98
N ALA A 247 11.24 -20.30 7.77
CA ALA A 247 11.77 -20.83 6.51
C ALA A 247 11.83 -19.85 5.32
N THR A 248 11.44 -18.58 5.51
CA THR A 248 11.72 -17.52 4.51
C THR A 248 13.14 -16.96 4.64
N ARG A 249 13.59 -16.27 3.60
CA ARG A 249 14.81 -15.44 3.60
C ARG A 249 14.43 -13.99 3.37
N ILE A 250 15.25 -13.08 3.92
CA ILE A 250 15.17 -11.66 3.57
C ILE A 250 16.18 -11.40 2.48
N GLU A 251 15.71 -11.03 1.30
CA GLU A 251 16.53 -10.80 0.11
C GLU A 251 16.28 -9.40 -0.44
N THR A 252 17.25 -8.85 -1.15
CA THR A 252 17.10 -7.57 -1.84
C THR A 252 16.58 -7.84 -3.25
N MET A 253 15.48 -7.20 -3.63
CA MET A 253 14.92 -7.26 -4.97
C MET A 253 14.74 -5.86 -5.53
N GLU A 254 15.52 -5.54 -6.57
CA GLU A 254 15.41 -4.31 -7.36
C GLU A 254 14.16 -4.32 -8.26
#